data_AF-G3AVE5-F1
#
_entry.id   AF-G3AVE5-F1
#
_cell.length_a   1.000
_cell.length_b   1.000
_cell.length_c   1.000
_cell.angle_alpha   90.00
_cell.angle_beta   90.00
_cell.angle_gamma   90.00
#
_symmetry.space_group_name_H-M   'P 1'
#
loop_
_entity.id
_entity.type
_entity.pdbx_description
1 polymer ?
#
loop_
_entity_poly.entity_id
_entity_poly.type
_entity_poly.pdbx_seq_one_letter_code
_entity_poly.pdbx_strand_id
1 'polypeptide(L)'
;MDNFILALEIMDNLSRFQQFSEDVGIENNEFTVQFNLYKQKNKGIFKEFIKAIESRFQQFDRYTDAHIPEIVVDLMSRLRKLSEFHQGLLVLVSEYTLGDWLVISPPARFINVYTSVIPNTANDLSAEYLLSSFYSDVIDSIMVNLEIGLKGTDNPKSTQGFLLVKNLIMIESIINRSQVLFTSLGNLGIERLNKLKNRFLKFFLDDWNHASYIIIRDMTMIATQNPHGTNIGTGGVAQQLSAKEKEQVKELFKNFNESFEEAISNYQRYNFGDMDLKNYLGNEIKKLIRNAYFKLYDKYGTSDFTKNKS
;
A
#
# COMPACT_ATOMS: atom_id res chain seq x y z
N MET A 1 -8.79 -23.01 -9.34
CA MET A 1 -9.61 -22.10 -8.50
C MET A 1 -11.03 -22.58 -8.39
N ASP A 2 -11.74 -22.88 -9.49
CA ASP A 2 -13.14 -23.38 -9.39
C ASP A 2 -13.24 -24.70 -8.60
N ASN A 3 -12.26 -25.60 -8.76
CA ASN A 3 -12.16 -26.82 -7.93
C ASN A 3 -12.03 -26.54 -6.42
N PHE A 4 -11.46 -25.39 -6.04
CA PHE A 4 -11.33 -25.01 -4.62
C PHE A 4 -12.63 -24.48 -4.03
N ILE A 5 -13.43 -23.79 -4.84
CA ILE A 5 -14.74 -23.30 -4.43
C ILE A 5 -15.65 -24.48 -4.08
N LEU A 6 -15.75 -25.47 -4.99
CA LEU A 6 -16.52 -26.68 -4.71
C LEU A 6 -15.98 -27.42 -3.47
N ALA A 7 -14.65 -27.49 -3.33
CA ALA A 7 -14.06 -28.15 -2.18
C ALA A 7 -14.43 -27.47 -0.85
N LEU A 8 -14.49 -26.13 -0.85
CA LEU A 8 -14.89 -25.32 0.30
C LEU A 8 -16.40 -25.36 0.56
N GLU A 9 -17.25 -25.41 -0.47
CA GLU A 9 -18.69 -25.63 -0.33
C GLU A 9 -18.97 -26.94 0.40
N ILE A 10 -18.29 -28.02 -0.01
CA ILE A 10 -18.39 -29.32 0.65
C ILE A 10 -17.85 -29.20 2.09
N MET A 11 -16.73 -28.50 2.31
CA MET A 11 -16.18 -28.30 3.65
C MET A 11 -17.18 -27.61 4.58
N ASP A 12 -17.79 -26.50 4.15
CA ASP A 12 -18.78 -25.75 4.93
C ASP A 12 -19.98 -26.63 5.31
N ASN A 13 -20.50 -27.40 4.35
CA ASN A 13 -21.64 -28.29 4.59
C ASN A 13 -21.27 -29.40 5.58
N LEU A 14 -20.08 -30.00 5.45
CA LEU A 14 -19.60 -31.02 6.37
C LEU A 14 -19.35 -30.45 7.78
N SER A 15 -18.79 -29.23 7.89
CA SER A 15 -18.63 -28.53 9.16
C SER A 15 -19.96 -28.26 9.86
N ARG A 16 -20.97 -27.78 9.12
CA ARG A 16 -22.32 -27.57 9.66
C ARG A 16 -22.95 -28.86 10.14
N PHE A 17 -22.78 -29.95 9.38
CA PHE A 17 -23.28 -31.26 9.78
C PHE A 17 -22.56 -31.80 11.03
N GLN A 18 -21.24 -31.60 11.15
CA GLN A 18 -20.51 -31.96 12.36
C GLN A 18 -21.07 -31.22 13.58
N GLN A 19 -21.22 -29.90 13.47
CA GLN A 19 -21.75 -29.07 14.55
C GLN A 19 -23.16 -29.49 14.96
N PHE A 20 -24.04 -29.74 13.99
CA PHE A 20 -25.38 -30.28 14.25
C PHE A 20 -25.33 -31.63 14.97
N SER A 21 -24.43 -32.52 14.56
CA SER A 21 -24.30 -33.84 15.17
C SER A 21 -23.84 -33.73 16.63
N GLU A 22 -22.90 -32.83 16.92
CA GLU A 22 -22.43 -32.51 18.27
C GLU A 22 -23.54 -31.91 19.14
N ASP A 23 -24.30 -30.95 18.61
CA ASP A 23 -25.42 -30.29 19.32
C ASP A 23 -26.54 -31.27 19.72
N VAL A 24 -26.78 -32.29 18.89
CA VAL A 24 -27.81 -33.32 19.12
C VAL A 24 -27.25 -34.53 19.90
N GLY A 25 -25.94 -34.58 20.14
CA GLY A 25 -25.28 -35.69 20.84
C GLY A 25 -25.17 -36.98 20.00
N ILE A 26 -25.14 -36.84 18.67
CA ILE A 26 -24.94 -37.95 17.73
C ILE A 26 -23.43 -38.14 17.52
N GLU A 27 -22.88 -39.21 18.10
CA GLU A 27 -21.50 -39.61 17.82
C GLU A 27 -21.44 -40.51 16.56
N ASN A 28 -20.77 -40.05 15.51
CA ASN A 28 -20.50 -40.84 14.32
C ASN A 28 -19.00 -40.84 14.00
N ASN A 29 -18.30 -41.86 14.51
CA ASN A 29 -16.86 -42.02 14.33
C ASN A 29 -16.44 -42.14 12.86
N GLU A 30 -17.25 -42.81 12.03
CA GLU A 30 -16.96 -42.96 10.61
C GLU A 30 -17.00 -41.61 9.88
N PHE A 31 -18.03 -40.80 10.17
CA PHE A 31 -18.13 -39.44 9.67
C PHE A 31 -16.91 -38.61 10.09
N THR A 32 -16.53 -38.64 11.38
CA THR A 32 -15.37 -37.88 11.89
C THR A 32 -14.07 -38.26 11.16
N VAL A 33 -13.85 -39.57 10.92
CA VAL A 33 -12.69 -40.05 10.16
C VAL A 33 -12.71 -39.52 8.72
N GLN A 34 -13.84 -39.65 8.01
CA GLN A 34 -13.95 -39.18 6.63
C GLN A 34 -13.82 -37.65 6.53
N PHE A 35 -14.38 -36.92 7.49
CA PHE A 35 -14.27 -35.47 7.55
C PHE A 35 -12.82 -35.02 7.74
N ASN A 36 -12.07 -35.65 8.65
CA ASN A 36 -10.66 -35.36 8.84
C ASN A 36 -9.82 -35.70 7.60
N LEU A 37 -10.10 -36.82 6.91
CA LEU A 37 -9.45 -37.14 5.63
C LEU A 37 -9.73 -36.07 4.57
N TYR A 38 -10.96 -35.57 4.52
CA TYR A 38 -11.34 -34.49 3.61
C TYR A 38 -10.61 -33.18 3.92
N LYS A 39 -10.49 -32.80 5.21
CA LYS A 39 -9.65 -31.67 5.65
C LYS A 39 -8.20 -31.82 5.17
N GLN A 40 -7.59 -32.97 5.44
CA GLN A 40 -6.18 -33.20 5.09
C GLN A 40 -5.90 -33.11 3.59
N LYS A 41 -6.85 -33.54 2.74
CA LYS A 41 -6.72 -33.41 1.27
C LYS A 41 -6.84 -31.98 0.77
N ASN A 42 -7.64 -31.14 1.44
CA ASN A 42 -7.96 -29.79 0.98
C ASN A 42 -7.18 -28.68 1.68
N LYS A 43 -6.42 -28.99 2.73
CA LYS A 43 -5.64 -28.00 3.49
C LYS A 43 -4.63 -27.22 2.62
N GLY A 44 -4.15 -27.82 1.53
CA GLY A 44 -3.20 -27.20 0.59
C GLY A 44 -3.72 -25.93 -0.12
N ILE A 45 -5.02 -25.62 -0.01
CA ILE A 45 -5.65 -24.47 -0.67
C ILE A 45 -4.92 -23.14 -0.44
N PHE A 46 -4.44 -22.87 0.79
CA PHE A 46 -3.75 -21.61 1.10
C PHE A 46 -2.43 -21.47 0.35
N LYS A 47 -1.64 -22.55 0.30
CA LYS A 47 -0.36 -22.59 -0.44
C LYS A 47 -0.59 -22.45 -1.94
N GLU A 48 -1.60 -23.15 -2.46
CA GLU A 48 -1.94 -23.08 -3.88
C GLU A 48 -2.47 -21.71 -4.29
N PHE A 49 -3.16 -20.99 -3.41
CA PHE A 49 -3.60 -19.62 -3.67
C PHE A 49 -2.41 -18.66 -3.78
N ILE A 50 -1.43 -18.73 -2.86
CA ILE A 50 -0.20 -17.93 -2.95
C ILE A 50 0.59 -18.26 -4.21
N LYS A 51 0.75 -19.55 -4.55
CA LYS A 51 1.39 -19.96 -5.81
C LYS A 51 0.68 -19.40 -7.03
N ALA A 52 -0.65 -19.43 -7.05
CA ALA A 52 -1.44 -18.90 -8.17
C ALA A 52 -1.20 -17.39 -8.36
N ILE A 53 -1.07 -16.62 -7.28
CA ILE A 53 -0.69 -15.20 -7.33
C ILE A 53 0.71 -15.06 -7.94
N GLU A 54 1.71 -15.75 -7.40
CA GLU A 54 3.09 -15.69 -7.90
C GLU A 54 3.17 -16.03 -9.40
N SER A 55 2.53 -17.12 -9.82
CA SER A 55 2.45 -17.52 -11.23
C SER A 55 1.74 -16.47 -12.09
N ARG A 56 0.67 -15.83 -11.58
CA ARG A 56 -0.05 -14.80 -12.33
C ARG A 56 0.84 -13.60 -12.62
N PHE A 57 1.62 -13.12 -11.66
CA PHE A 57 2.56 -12.01 -11.87
C PHE A 57 3.76 -12.41 -12.75
N GLN A 58 4.12 -13.69 -12.85
CA GLN A 58 5.19 -14.15 -13.75
C GLN A 58 4.75 -14.21 -15.22
N GLN A 59 3.45 -14.18 -15.53
CA GLN A 59 2.95 -14.22 -16.90
C GLN A 59 3.11 -12.91 -17.68
N PHE A 60 3.48 -11.82 -17.00
CA PHE A 60 3.55 -10.49 -17.59
C PHE A 60 5.01 -10.02 -17.68
N ASP A 61 5.46 -9.76 -18.91
CA ASP A 61 6.80 -9.22 -19.17
C ASP A 61 6.89 -7.71 -18.85
N ARG A 62 5.77 -6.98 -19.00
CA ARG A 62 5.71 -5.53 -18.75
C ARG A 62 4.42 -5.13 -18.03
N TYR A 63 4.58 -4.27 -17.04
CA TYR A 63 3.49 -3.73 -16.23
C TYR A 63 3.11 -2.34 -16.75
N THR A 64 1.86 -2.19 -17.17
CA THR A 64 1.32 -0.93 -17.72
C THR A 64 0.12 -0.45 -16.90
N ASP A 65 -0.22 0.83 -16.95
CA ASP A 65 -1.38 1.40 -16.23
C ASP A 65 -2.73 0.75 -16.61
N ALA A 66 -2.83 0.07 -17.76
CA ALA A 66 -4.04 -0.68 -18.17
C ALA A 66 -4.12 -2.08 -17.54
N HIS A 67 -3.10 -2.93 -17.73
CA HIS A 67 -3.12 -4.32 -17.25
C HIS A 67 -2.98 -4.47 -15.73
N ILE A 68 -2.33 -3.51 -15.04
CA ILE A 68 -2.13 -3.59 -13.59
C ILE A 68 -3.49 -3.67 -12.84
N PRO A 69 -4.45 -2.74 -13.05
CA PRO A 69 -5.76 -2.84 -12.43
C PRO A 69 -6.48 -4.16 -12.70
N GLU A 70 -6.41 -4.70 -13.92
CA GLU A 70 -7.08 -5.95 -14.29
C GLU A 70 -6.57 -7.14 -13.47
N ILE A 71 -5.24 -7.25 -13.30
CA ILE A 71 -4.63 -8.31 -12.49
C ILE A 71 -5.07 -8.18 -11.04
N VAL A 72 -5.00 -6.98 -10.47
CA VAL A 72 -5.37 -6.74 -9.07
C VAL A 72 -6.85 -7.03 -8.85
N VAL A 73 -7.74 -6.60 -9.76
CA VAL A 73 -9.18 -6.86 -9.68
C VAL A 73 -9.50 -8.35 -9.80
N ASP A 74 -8.86 -9.09 -10.72
CA ASP A 74 -9.06 -10.55 -10.83
C ASP A 74 -8.65 -11.27 -9.53
N LEU A 75 -7.45 -10.99 -9.02
CA LEU A 75 -6.93 -11.64 -7.80
C LEU A 75 -7.74 -11.28 -6.56
N MET A 76 -8.14 -10.02 -6.41
CA MET A 76 -9.00 -9.59 -5.30
C MET A 76 -10.43 -10.13 -5.42
N SER A 77 -10.97 -10.26 -6.63
CA SER A 77 -12.29 -10.88 -6.85
C SER A 77 -12.26 -12.36 -6.44
N ARG A 78 -11.16 -13.05 -6.78
CA ARG A 78 -10.89 -14.42 -6.33
C ARG A 78 -10.77 -14.54 -4.82
N LEU A 79 -10.04 -13.63 -4.17
CA LEU A 79 -9.92 -13.58 -2.71
C LEU A 79 -11.27 -13.33 -2.03
N ARG A 80 -12.05 -12.39 -2.58
CA ARG A 80 -13.40 -12.10 -2.10
C ARG A 80 -14.28 -13.35 -2.16
N LYS A 81 -14.31 -14.03 -3.31
CA LYS A 81 -15.08 -15.26 -3.48
C LYS A 81 -14.60 -16.37 -2.53
N LEU A 82 -13.29 -16.50 -2.34
CA LEU A 82 -12.73 -17.43 -1.35
C LEU A 82 -13.26 -17.14 0.06
N SER A 83 -13.27 -15.86 0.45
CA SER A 83 -13.69 -15.44 1.80
C SER A 83 -15.14 -15.74 2.15
N GLU A 84 -16.00 -16.00 1.17
CA GLU A 84 -17.42 -16.36 1.39
C GLU A 84 -17.56 -17.71 2.11
N PHE A 85 -16.56 -18.59 2.04
CA PHE A 85 -16.51 -19.90 2.71
C PHE A 85 -15.80 -19.83 4.06
N HIS A 86 -16.21 -18.87 4.89
CA HIS A 86 -15.50 -18.50 6.11
C HIS A 86 -15.31 -19.68 7.08
N GLN A 87 -16.35 -20.47 7.32
CA GLN A 87 -16.30 -21.57 8.30
C GLN A 87 -15.31 -22.66 7.88
N GLY A 88 -15.37 -23.08 6.61
CA GLY A 88 -14.48 -24.09 6.05
C GLY A 88 -13.04 -23.61 6.02
N LEU A 89 -12.81 -22.31 5.78
CA LEU A 89 -11.48 -21.72 5.88
C LEU A 89 -10.96 -21.70 7.32
N LEU A 90 -11.79 -21.39 8.33
CA LEU A 90 -11.39 -21.48 9.74
C LEU A 90 -11.00 -22.91 10.13
N VAL A 91 -11.77 -23.90 9.69
CA VAL A 91 -11.48 -25.32 9.94
C VAL A 91 -10.21 -25.79 9.25
N LEU A 92 -9.91 -25.28 8.05
CA LEU A 92 -8.69 -25.65 7.33
C LEU A 92 -7.45 -24.94 7.87
N VAL A 93 -7.58 -23.66 8.28
CA VAL A 93 -6.44 -22.86 8.75
C VAL A 93 -6.00 -23.25 10.16
N SER A 94 -6.86 -23.90 10.96
CA SER A 94 -6.49 -24.38 12.30
C SER A 94 -5.38 -25.45 12.28
N GLU A 95 -5.13 -26.08 11.13
CA GLU A 95 -4.05 -27.05 10.90
C GLU A 95 -2.72 -26.36 10.52
N TYR A 96 -2.70 -25.04 10.40
CA TYR A 96 -1.53 -24.24 10.01
C TYR A 96 -0.96 -23.51 11.22
N THR A 97 0.35 -23.31 11.20
CA THR A 97 1.00 -22.28 12.00
C THR A 97 1.17 -21.00 11.17
N LEU A 98 1.44 -19.89 11.86
CA LEU A 98 1.59 -18.58 11.21
C LEU A 98 2.67 -18.64 10.12
N GLY A 99 2.29 -18.32 8.88
CA GLY A 99 3.20 -18.26 7.74
C GLY A 99 3.47 -19.61 7.04
N ASP A 100 2.91 -20.73 7.51
CA ASP A 100 3.11 -22.03 6.86
C ASP A 100 2.65 -22.05 5.40
N TRP A 101 1.64 -21.26 5.05
CA TRP A 101 1.14 -21.08 3.68
C TRP A 101 2.14 -20.39 2.74
N LEU A 102 3.19 -19.77 3.28
CA LEU A 102 4.28 -19.14 2.52
C LEU A 102 5.43 -20.11 2.21
N VAL A 103 5.47 -21.26 2.88
CA VAL A 103 6.45 -22.32 2.62
C VAL A 103 6.02 -23.10 1.36
N ILE A 104 6.36 -22.53 0.20
CA ILE A 104 6.05 -23.03 -1.14
C ILE A 104 7.32 -23.18 -1.99
N SER A 105 7.23 -24.02 -3.02
CA SER A 105 8.28 -24.20 -4.03
C SER A 105 7.73 -23.89 -5.42
N PRO A 106 8.35 -22.98 -6.19
CA PRO A 106 9.47 -22.10 -5.78
C PRO A 106 9.05 -21.09 -4.68
N PRO A 107 10.00 -20.53 -3.89
CA PRO A 107 9.68 -19.57 -2.84
C PRO A 107 8.97 -18.31 -3.36
N ALA A 108 8.01 -17.79 -2.60
CA ALA A 108 7.28 -16.59 -2.97
C ALA A 108 8.21 -15.37 -3.00
N ARG A 109 8.27 -14.64 -4.12
CA ARG A 109 9.28 -13.60 -4.33
C ARG A 109 9.11 -12.41 -3.42
N PHE A 110 7.86 -12.10 -3.07
CA PHE A 110 7.53 -10.94 -2.27
C PHE A 110 8.18 -10.95 -0.88
N ILE A 111 8.39 -12.14 -0.30
CA ILE A 111 8.94 -12.33 1.05
C ILE A 111 10.32 -11.68 1.18
N ASN A 112 11.15 -11.77 0.13
CA ASN A 112 12.49 -11.20 0.13
C ASN A 112 12.51 -9.67 -0.06
N VAL A 113 11.39 -9.08 -0.48
CA VAL A 113 11.29 -7.64 -0.76
C VAL A 113 10.63 -6.92 0.41
N TYR A 114 9.49 -7.41 0.87
CA TYR A 114 8.74 -6.81 1.96
C TYR A 114 7.65 -7.74 2.49
N THR A 115 7.45 -7.69 3.81
CA THR A 115 6.29 -8.25 4.49
C THR A 115 5.77 -7.22 5.51
N SER A 116 4.45 -7.07 5.61
CA SER A 116 3.80 -6.23 6.61
C SER A 116 3.54 -6.96 7.94
N VAL A 117 4.01 -8.21 8.07
CA VAL A 117 3.91 -9.01 9.31
C VAL A 117 4.41 -8.20 10.51
N ILE A 118 3.68 -8.32 11.61
CA ILE A 118 3.95 -7.65 12.86
C ILE A 118 4.62 -8.66 13.79
N PRO A 119 5.88 -8.47 14.21
CA PRO A 119 6.53 -9.40 15.13
C PRO A 119 5.76 -9.50 16.46
N ASN A 120 5.28 -10.70 16.77
CA ASN A 120 4.73 -11.21 18.05
C ASN A 120 3.99 -10.21 18.96
N THR A 121 2.66 -10.22 18.91
CA THR A 121 1.80 -9.63 19.95
C THR A 121 0.76 -10.57 20.56
N ALA A 122 0.59 -11.81 20.07
CA ALA A 122 -0.39 -12.75 20.61
C ALA A 122 0.24 -14.12 20.91
N ASN A 123 0.11 -14.57 22.16
CA ASN A 123 0.43 -15.93 22.61
C ASN A 123 -0.64 -16.96 22.21
N ASP A 124 -1.71 -16.54 21.54
CA ASP A 124 -2.84 -17.37 21.14
C ASP A 124 -3.13 -17.13 19.65
N LEU A 125 -2.73 -18.09 18.80
CA LEU A 125 -2.94 -18.04 17.35
C LEU A 125 -4.30 -18.68 17.03
N SER A 126 -5.40 -17.97 17.32
CA SER A 126 -6.73 -18.46 16.95
C SER A 126 -6.86 -18.66 15.44
N ALA A 127 -7.81 -19.49 15.00
CA ALA A 127 -8.06 -19.71 13.57
C ALA A 127 -8.42 -18.39 12.85
N GLU A 128 -9.12 -17.48 13.51
CA GLU A 128 -9.46 -16.15 13.01
C GLU A 128 -8.20 -15.30 12.82
N TYR A 129 -7.26 -15.34 13.78
CA TYR A 129 -5.99 -14.63 13.67
C TYR A 129 -5.15 -15.17 12.50
N LEU A 130 -5.09 -16.49 12.35
CA LEU A 130 -4.39 -17.12 11.23
C LEU A 130 -5.03 -16.77 9.89
N LEU A 131 -6.36 -16.78 9.80
CA LEU A 131 -7.09 -16.43 8.58
C LEU A 131 -6.89 -14.94 8.22
N SER A 132 -6.97 -14.05 9.21
CA SER A 132 -6.64 -12.62 9.04
C SER A 132 -5.20 -12.43 8.55
N SER A 133 -4.26 -13.21 9.07
CA SER A 133 -2.85 -13.16 8.68
C SER A 133 -2.66 -13.65 7.24
N PHE A 134 -3.32 -14.74 6.86
CA PHE A 134 -3.32 -15.25 5.49
C PHE A 134 -3.85 -14.22 4.49
N TYR A 135 -5.00 -13.59 4.76
CA TYR A 135 -5.54 -12.55 3.88
C TYR A 135 -4.60 -11.35 3.75
N SER A 136 -3.95 -10.97 4.84
CA SER A 136 -2.96 -9.90 4.82
C SER A 136 -1.71 -10.28 4.01
N ASP A 137 -1.25 -11.53 4.10
CA ASP A 137 -0.13 -12.04 3.31
C ASP A 137 -0.47 -12.16 1.82
N VAL A 138 -1.73 -12.47 1.49
CA VAL A 138 -2.22 -12.41 0.10
C VAL A 138 -2.13 -10.99 -0.45
N ILE A 139 -2.55 -9.99 0.33
CA ILE A 139 -2.50 -8.58 -0.08
C ILE A 139 -1.04 -8.12 -0.23
N ASP A 140 -0.16 -8.49 0.71
CA ASP A 140 1.28 -8.27 0.58
C ASP A 140 1.83 -8.90 -0.71
N SER A 141 1.48 -10.17 -0.98
CA SER A 141 1.92 -10.88 -2.17
C SER A 141 1.49 -10.17 -3.45
N ILE A 142 0.23 -9.72 -3.54
CA ILE A 142 -0.27 -8.96 -4.70
C ILE A 142 0.50 -7.64 -4.87
N MET A 143 0.58 -6.84 -3.81
CA MET A 143 1.13 -5.49 -3.89
C MET A 143 2.65 -5.45 -4.09
N VAL A 144 3.37 -6.38 -3.47
CA VAL A 144 4.83 -6.43 -3.56
C VAL A 144 5.27 -7.11 -4.87
N ASN A 145 4.52 -8.10 -5.39
CA ASN A 145 4.78 -8.57 -6.76
C ASN A 145 4.54 -7.48 -7.80
N LEU A 146 3.52 -6.64 -7.61
CA LEU A 146 3.32 -5.47 -8.44
C LEU A 146 4.52 -4.50 -8.37
N GLU A 147 5.06 -4.25 -7.18
CA GLU A 147 6.28 -3.44 -7.02
C GLU A 147 7.48 -4.05 -7.75
N ILE A 148 7.70 -5.37 -7.62
CA ILE A 148 8.77 -6.09 -8.33
C ILE A 148 8.63 -5.88 -9.84
N GLY A 149 7.41 -6.01 -10.36
CA GLY A 149 7.10 -5.77 -11.76
C GLY A 149 7.36 -4.34 -12.22
N LEU A 150 6.97 -3.36 -11.39
CA LEU A 150 7.16 -1.93 -11.68
C LEU A 150 8.63 -1.50 -11.66
N LYS A 151 9.48 -2.14 -10.86
CA LYS A 151 10.93 -1.89 -10.87
C LYS A 151 11.59 -2.22 -12.21
N GLY A 152 11.00 -3.10 -13.01
CA GLY A 152 11.46 -3.42 -14.37
C GLY A 152 11.01 -2.42 -15.44
N THR A 153 10.35 -1.33 -15.07
CA THR A 153 9.85 -0.31 -16.00
C THR A 153 10.70 0.97 -15.95
N ASP A 154 10.63 1.78 -17.01
CA ASP A 154 11.30 3.08 -17.09
C ASP A 154 10.62 4.17 -16.21
N ASN A 155 9.62 3.80 -15.40
CA ASN A 155 8.94 4.75 -14.54
C ASN A 155 9.84 5.17 -13.37
N PRO A 156 9.95 6.48 -13.07
CA PRO A 156 10.59 6.96 -11.86
C PRO A 156 10.00 6.31 -10.61
N LYS A 157 10.79 6.14 -9.54
CA LYS A 157 10.36 5.51 -8.28
C LYS A 157 9.11 6.17 -7.69
N SER A 158 8.98 7.49 -7.83
CA SER A 158 7.83 8.27 -7.41
C SER A 158 6.56 7.93 -8.19
N THR A 159 6.68 7.74 -9.50
CA THR A 159 5.62 7.23 -10.38
C THR A 159 5.24 5.79 -10.04
N GLN A 160 6.21 4.93 -9.73
CA GLN A 160 5.92 3.57 -9.22
C GLN A 160 5.14 3.65 -7.91
N GLY A 161 5.51 4.56 -7.00
CA GLY A 161 4.79 4.86 -5.77
C GLY A 161 3.34 5.26 -6.01
N PHE A 162 3.08 6.15 -6.98
CA PHE A 162 1.72 6.54 -7.38
C PHE A 162 0.88 5.34 -7.81
N LEU A 163 1.41 4.50 -8.72
CA LEU A 163 0.71 3.31 -9.21
C LEU A 163 0.40 2.32 -8.08
N LEU A 164 1.33 2.14 -7.14
CA LEU A 164 1.14 1.28 -5.97
C LEU A 164 0.07 1.81 -5.02
N VAL A 165 0.07 3.11 -4.71
CA VAL A 165 -0.98 3.72 -3.85
C VAL A 165 -2.35 3.63 -4.53
N LYS A 166 -2.44 3.94 -5.83
CA LYS A 166 -3.68 3.85 -6.61
C LYS A 166 -4.30 2.44 -6.52
N ASN A 167 -3.49 1.40 -6.72
CA ASN A 167 -3.97 0.02 -6.66
C ASN A 167 -4.29 -0.43 -5.23
N LEU A 168 -3.55 0.05 -4.22
CA LEU A 168 -3.88 -0.26 -2.83
C LEU A 168 -5.22 0.33 -2.40
N ILE A 169 -5.54 1.57 -2.80
CA ILE A 169 -6.87 2.16 -2.53
C ILE A 169 -7.98 1.38 -3.24
N MET A 170 -7.71 0.87 -4.45
CA MET A 170 -8.65 -0.03 -5.12
C MET A 170 -8.87 -1.33 -4.33
N ILE A 171 -7.81 -1.92 -3.78
CA ILE A 171 -7.90 -3.09 -2.88
C ILE A 171 -8.73 -2.74 -1.64
N GLU A 172 -8.48 -1.59 -0.99
CA GLU A 172 -9.28 -1.11 0.15
C GLU A 172 -10.77 -0.99 -0.22
N SER A 173 -11.10 -0.44 -1.39
CA SER A 173 -12.48 -0.36 -1.85
C SER A 173 -13.12 -1.74 -2.09
N ILE A 174 -12.37 -2.73 -2.59
CA ILE A 174 -12.90 -4.08 -2.80
C ILE A 174 -13.16 -4.75 -1.44
N ILE A 175 -12.24 -4.59 -0.49
CA ILE A 175 -12.36 -5.13 0.87
C ILE A 175 -13.58 -4.52 1.57
N ASN A 176 -13.73 -3.20 1.55
CA ASN A 176 -14.83 -2.49 2.21
C ASN A 176 -16.22 -2.84 1.65
N ARG A 177 -16.29 -3.36 0.41
CA ARG A 177 -17.54 -3.85 -0.20
C ARG A 177 -17.86 -5.31 0.17
N SER A 178 -16.91 -6.03 0.77
CA SER A 178 -17.08 -7.42 1.20
C SER A 178 -17.13 -7.48 2.72
N GLN A 179 -18.34 -7.62 3.28
CA GLN A 179 -18.51 -7.67 4.73
C GLN A 179 -17.69 -8.79 5.37
N VAL A 180 -17.69 -9.99 4.77
CA VAL A 180 -16.99 -11.15 5.32
C VAL A 180 -15.47 -10.96 5.30
N LEU A 181 -14.92 -10.48 4.18
CA LEU A 181 -13.48 -10.22 4.06
C LEU A 181 -13.03 -9.09 5.00
N PHE A 182 -13.80 -8.00 5.06
CA PHE A 182 -13.53 -6.87 5.94
C PHE A 182 -13.51 -7.30 7.41
N THR A 183 -14.56 -8.01 7.85
CA THR A 183 -14.64 -8.51 9.22
C THR A 183 -13.52 -9.52 9.53
N SER A 184 -13.18 -10.40 8.59
CA SER A 184 -12.11 -11.40 8.80
C SER A 184 -10.71 -10.78 8.87
N LEU A 185 -10.46 -9.67 8.19
CA LEU A 185 -9.20 -8.93 8.30
C LEU A 185 -9.07 -8.22 9.66
N GLY A 186 -10.18 -7.70 10.19
CA GLY A 186 -10.21 -7.02 11.48
C GLY A 186 -9.14 -5.93 11.64
N ASN A 187 -8.73 -5.69 12.89
CA ASN A 187 -7.74 -4.65 13.20
C ASN A 187 -6.34 -4.99 12.66
N LEU A 188 -5.97 -6.28 12.68
CA LEU A 188 -4.67 -6.74 12.18
C LEU A 188 -4.50 -6.40 10.69
N GLY A 189 -5.49 -6.77 9.88
CA GLY A 189 -5.48 -6.50 8.45
C GLY A 189 -5.47 -5.00 8.13
N ILE A 190 -6.23 -4.20 8.88
CA ILE A 190 -6.24 -2.73 8.74
C ILE A 190 -4.85 -2.14 9.06
N GLU A 191 -4.20 -2.58 10.14
CA GLU A 191 -2.85 -2.10 10.46
C GLU A 191 -1.83 -2.46 9.38
N ARG A 192 -1.89 -3.69 8.86
CA ARG A 192 -1.01 -4.18 7.79
C ARG A 192 -1.22 -3.43 6.47
N LEU A 193 -2.48 -3.17 6.10
CA LEU A 193 -2.84 -2.31 4.97
C LEU A 193 -2.27 -0.89 5.12
N ASN A 194 -2.38 -0.29 6.30
CA ASN A 194 -1.81 1.03 6.57
C ASN A 194 -0.28 1.04 6.47
N LYS A 195 0.41 -0.03 6.87
CA LYS A 195 1.88 -0.16 6.69
C LYS A 195 2.27 -0.16 5.21
N LEU A 196 1.55 -0.94 4.38
CA LEU A 196 1.74 -0.93 2.92
C LEU A 196 1.47 0.46 2.33
N LYS A 197 0.36 1.10 2.73
CA LYS A 197 -0.05 2.43 2.26
C LYS A 197 1.02 3.47 2.56
N ASN A 198 1.49 3.51 3.79
CA ASN A 198 2.55 4.43 4.22
C ASN A 198 3.86 4.18 3.48
N ARG A 199 4.21 2.92 3.21
CA ARG A 199 5.42 2.57 2.45
C ARG A 199 5.34 3.07 1.00
N PHE A 200 4.25 2.80 0.29
CA PHE A 200 4.09 3.24 -1.09
C PHE A 200 3.90 4.75 -1.21
N LEU A 201 3.22 5.37 -0.23
CA LEU A 201 3.10 6.82 -0.15
C LEU A 201 4.47 7.49 -0.03
N LYS A 202 5.41 6.92 0.74
CA LYS A 202 6.79 7.44 0.81
C LYS A 202 7.48 7.44 -0.55
N PHE A 203 7.25 6.42 -1.38
CA PHE A 203 7.81 6.41 -2.74
C PHE A 203 7.18 7.54 -3.57
N PHE A 204 5.86 7.67 -3.56
CA PHE A 204 5.16 8.75 -4.26
C PHE A 204 5.63 10.15 -3.84
N LEU A 205 5.84 10.36 -2.54
CA LEU A 205 6.23 11.65 -1.99
C LEU A 205 7.69 12.04 -2.29
N ASP A 206 8.49 11.20 -2.95
CA ASP A 206 9.92 11.45 -3.19
C ASP A 206 10.16 12.73 -4.03
N ASP A 207 9.42 12.93 -5.13
CA ASP A 207 9.51 14.15 -5.96
C ASP A 207 9.17 15.41 -5.14
N TRP A 208 8.13 15.31 -4.32
CA TRP A 208 7.65 16.42 -3.51
C TRP A 208 8.60 16.72 -2.34
N ASN A 209 9.24 15.69 -1.78
CA ASN A 209 10.31 15.84 -0.79
C ASN A 209 11.51 16.56 -1.42
N HIS A 210 11.86 16.24 -2.67
CA HIS A 210 12.93 16.93 -3.39
C HIS A 210 12.62 18.42 -3.57
N ALA A 211 11.41 18.76 -4.04
CA ALA A 211 10.98 20.15 -4.18
C ALA A 211 11.01 20.90 -2.83
N SER A 212 10.53 20.28 -1.75
CA SER A 212 10.62 20.87 -0.40
C SER A 212 12.07 21.02 0.08
N TYR A 213 12.95 20.09 -0.27
CA TYR A 213 14.36 20.12 0.12
C TYR A 213 15.10 21.28 -0.56
N ILE A 214 14.81 21.61 -1.82
CA ILE A 214 15.36 22.78 -2.52
C ILE A 214 15.12 24.05 -1.70
N ILE A 215 13.88 24.27 -1.25
CA ILE A 215 13.53 25.44 -0.42
C ILE A 215 14.40 25.47 0.84
N ILE A 216 14.43 24.37 1.60
CA ILE A 216 15.13 24.31 2.89
C ILE A 216 16.64 24.52 2.70
N ARG A 217 17.23 23.84 1.74
CA ARG A 217 18.66 23.91 1.41
C ARG A 217 19.05 25.34 1.04
N ASP A 218 18.34 25.94 0.08
CA ASP A 218 18.72 27.24 -0.47
C ASP A 218 18.42 28.38 0.51
N MET A 219 17.32 28.31 1.25
CA MET A 219 17.06 29.26 2.35
C MET A 219 18.15 29.21 3.42
N THR A 220 18.65 28.02 3.75
CA THR A 220 19.75 27.84 4.71
C THR A 220 21.05 28.39 4.16
N MET A 221 21.38 28.10 2.89
CA MET A 221 22.59 28.64 2.24
C MET A 221 22.61 30.17 2.18
N ILE A 222 21.48 30.80 1.84
CA ILE A 222 21.38 32.26 1.83
C ILE A 222 21.58 32.83 3.25
N ALA A 223 21.00 32.18 4.26
CA ALA A 223 21.14 32.61 5.66
C ALA A 223 22.58 32.46 6.19
N THR A 224 23.30 31.40 5.83
CA THR A 224 24.68 31.16 6.29
C THR A 224 25.71 32.02 5.57
N GLN A 225 25.46 32.38 4.30
CA GLN A 225 26.36 33.26 3.54
C GLN A 225 26.20 34.74 3.89
N ASN A 226 25.06 35.14 4.45
CA ASN A 226 24.80 36.51 4.89
C ASN A 226 24.36 36.56 6.36
N PRO A 227 25.23 36.17 7.32
CA PRO A 227 24.88 36.10 8.73
C PRO A 227 24.53 37.48 9.32
N HIS A 228 25.02 38.58 8.72
CA HIS A 228 24.76 39.95 9.17
C HIS A 228 23.46 40.57 8.60
N GLY A 229 22.70 39.84 7.77
CA GLY A 229 21.40 40.28 7.25
C GLY A 229 20.22 40.05 8.21
N THR A 230 20.48 39.70 9.47
CA THR A 230 19.46 39.17 10.39
C THR A 230 19.35 39.96 11.69
N ASN A 231 18.48 40.97 11.69
CA ASN A 231 17.64 41.21 12.86
C ASN A 231 16.25 40.65 12.53
N ILE A 232 15.89 39.58 13.24
CA ILE A 232 14.59 38.94 13.18
C ILE A 232 13.62 39.80 14.00
N GLY A 233 12.75 40.53 13.33
CA GLY A 233 11.55 41.11 13.92
C GLY A 233 10.34 40.44 13.30
N THR A 234 9.59 39.68 14.10
CA THR A 234 8.24 39.21 13.75
C THR A 234 7.31 40.42 13.60
N GLY A 235 7.29 41.01 12.41
CA GLY A 235 6.52 42.21 12.14
C GLY A 235 7.19 43.07 11.07
N GLY A 236 6.94 42.72 9.81
CA GLY A 236 7.13 43.47 8.57
C GLY A 236 8.06 44.70 8.57
N VAL A 237 9.21 44.58 7.88
CA VAL A 237 9.74 45.61 6.97
C VAL A 237 10.52 44.90 5.86
N ALA A 238 10.32 45.31 4.61
CA ALA A 238 10.99 44.80 3.42
C ALA A 238 12.52 44.79 3.58
N GLN A 239 13.12 43.59 3.52
CA GLN A 239 14.57 43.44 3.51
C GLN A 239 15.14 44.05 2.22
N GLN A 240 16.00 45.06 2.35
CA GLN A 240 16.90 45.46 1.26
C GLN A 240 17.93 44.34 1.05
N LEU A 241 17.55 43.35 0.23
CA LEU A 241 18.44 42.29 -0.19
C LEU A 241 19.60 42.88 -1.02
N SER A 242 20.82 42.43 -0.76
CA SER A 242 21.98 42.74 -1.60
C SER A 242 21.78 42.19 -3.03
N ALA A 243 22.48 42.74 -4.02
CA ALA A 243 22.39 42.26 -5.41
C ALA A 243 22.65 40.75 -5.53
N LYS A 244 23.59 40.23 -4.73
CA LYS A 244 23.90 38.79 -4.65
C LYS A 244 22.75 37.99 -4.05
N GLU A 245 22.18 38.44 -2.94
CA GLU A 245 21.01 37.77 -2.31
C GLU A 245 19.80 37.77 -3.22
N LYS A 246 19.53 38.87 -3.93
CA LYS A 246 18.43 38.94 -4.90
C LYS A 246 18.56 37.85 -5.96
N GLU A 247 19.77 37.62 -6.47
CA GLU A 247 20.01 36.60 -7.48
C GLU A 247 19.85 35.18 -6.90
N GLN A 248 20.35 34.92 -5.70
CA GLN A 248 20.15 33.64 -5.01
C GLN A 248 18.68 33.35 -4.71
N VAL A 249 17.90 34.37 -4.33
CA VAL A 249 16.46 34.24 -4.11
C VAL A 249 15.74 33.94 -5.42
N LYS A 250 16.10 34.59 -6.54
CA LYS A 250 15.54 34.26 -7.86
C LYS A 250 15.85 32.81 -8.26
N GLU A 251 17.10 32.38 -8.10
CA GLU A 251 17.55 31.02 -8.42
C GLU A 251 16.80 29.99 -7.56
N LEU A 252 16.58 30.27 -6.28
CA LEU A 252 15.76 29.43 -5.40
C LEU A 252 14.33 29.28 -5.94
N PHE A 253 13.63 30.39 -6.22
CA PHE A 253 12.26 30.34 -6.76
C PHE A 253 12.21 29.60 -8.10
N LYS A 254 13.18 29.84 -8.98
CA LYS A 254 13.30 29.15 -10.27
C LYS A 254 13.46 27.65 -10.08
N ASN A 255 14.45 27.21 -9.30
CA ASN A 255 14.74 25.80 -9.07
C ASN A 255 13.55 25.08 -8.39
N PHE A 256 12.89 25.74 -7.42
CA PHE A 256 11.69 25.20 -6.81
C PHE A 256 10.55 25.04 -7.82
N ASN A 257 10.26 26.08 -8.61
CA ASN A 257 9.18 26.05 -9.60
C ASN A 257 9.44 24.98 -10.66
N GLU A 258 10.67 24.88 -11.18
CA GLU A 258 11.06 23.84 -12.14
C GLU A 258 10.84 22.44 -11.56
N SER A 259 11.31 22.18 -10.33
CA SER A 259 11.11 20.89 -9.66
C SER A 259 9.64 20.59 -9.37
N PHE A 260 8.85 21.60 -9.00
CA PHE A 260 7.42 21.46 -8.73
C PHE A 260 6.61 21.19 -10.01
N GLU A 261 6.94 21.88 -11.10
CA GLU A 261 6.32 21.67 -12.42
C GLU A 261 6.69 20.31 -13.01
N GLU A 262 7.94 19.88 -12.88
CA GLU A 262 8.40 18.54 -13.28
C GLU A 262 7.62 17.46 -12.52
N ALA A 263 7.50 17.60 -11.19
CA ALA A 263 6.71 16.69 -10.37
C ALA A 263 5.26 16.62 -10.85
N ILE A 264 4.61 17.76 -11.15
CA ILE A 264 3.24 17.78 -11.70
C ILE A 264 3.19 17.04 -13.05
N SER A 265 4.10 17.36 -13.96
CA SER A 265 4.15 16.80 -15.32
C SER A 265 4.23 15.27 -15.30
N ASN A 266 5.00 14.69 -14.38
CA ASN A 266 5.11 13.24 -14.20
C ASN A 266 3.77 12.55 -13.97
N TYR A 267 2.82 13.21 -13.31
CA TYR A 267 1.52 12.64 -12.95
C TYR A 267 0.37 13.03 -13.90
N GLN A 268 0.53 14.08 -14.72
CA GLN A 268 -0.54 14.57 -15.61
C GLN A 268 -1.03 13.52 -16.62
N ARG A 269 -0.14 12.63 -17.05
CA ARG A 269 -0.48 11.56 -18.01
C ARG A 269 -1.31 10.43 -17.41
N TYR A 270 -1.40 10.34 -16.08
CA TYR A 270 -2.08 9.24 -15.41
C TYR A 270 -3.52 9.59 -15.07
N ASN A 271 -4.39 8.59 -15.24
CA ASN A 271 -5.74 8.68 -14.73
C ASN A 271 -5.76 8.36 -13.23
N PHE A 272 -6.14 9.35 -12.41
CA PHE A 272 -6.34 9.18 -10.97
C PHE A 272 -7.58 8.33 -10.65
N GLY A 273 -8.53 8.23 -11.59
CA GLY A 273 -9.79 7.51 -11.37
C GLY A 273 -10.67 8.26 -10.36
N ASP A 274 -10.64 7.83 -9.10
CA ASP A 274 -11.51 8.32 -8.03
C ASP A 274 -11.04 9.68 -7.45
N MET A 275 -12.02 10.53 -7.13
CA MET A 275 -11.81 11.81 -6.45
C MET A 275 -11.19 11.61 -5.06
N ASP A 276 -11.49 10.49 -4.39
CA ASP A 276 -10.95 10.20 -3.06
C ASP A 276 -9.43 10.00 -3.08
N LEU A 277 -8.89 9.30 -4.10
CA LEU A 277 -7.45 9.17 -4.30
C LEU A 277 -6.81 10.55 -4.55
N LYS A 278 -7.42 11.36 -5.40
CA LYS A 278 -6.92 12.71 -5.72
C LYS A 278 -6.89 13.61 -4.48
N ASN A 279 -7.95 13.57 -3.67
CA ASN A 279 -8.04 14.32 -2.42
C ASN A 279 -7.00 13.83 -1.41
N TYR A 280 -6.86 12.51 -1.25
CA TYR A 280 -5.88 11.91 -0.36
C TYR A 280 -4.44 12.34 -0.73
N LEU A 281 -4.01 12.08 -1.97
CA LEU A 281 -2.67 12.43 -2.44
C LEU A 281 -2.44 13.95 -2.39
N GLY A 282 -3.42 14.74 -2.81
CA GLY A 282 -3.34 16.20 -2.78
C GLY A 282 -3.17 16.74 -1.36
N ASN A 283 -3.81 16.11 -0.36
CA ASN A 283 -3.63 16.50 1.04
C ASN A 283 -2.25 16.13 1.57
N GLU A 284 -1.70 14.97 1.20
CA GLU A 284 -0.33 14.58 1.58
C GLU A 284 0.72 15.51 0.97
N ILE A 285 0.58 15.88 -0.31
CA ILE A 285 1.45 16.86 -0.97
C ILE A 285 1.34 18.23 -0.26
N LYS A 286 0.12 18.69 0.03
CA LYS A 286 -0.10 19.97 0.73
C LYS A 286 0.58 19.97 2.10
N LYS A 287 0.45 18.90 2.89
CA LYS A 287 1.10 18.80 4.21
C LYS A 287 2.62 18.97 4.11
N LEU A 288 3.21 18.43 3.04
CA LEU A 288 4.65 18.47 2.82
C LEU A 288 5.14 19.85 2.33
N ILE A 289 4.54 20.37 1.26
CA ILE A 289 5.03 21.57 0.57
C ILE A 289 4.64 22.86 1.30
N ARG A 290 3.43 22.92 1.87
CA ARG A 290 2.83 24.16 2.38
C ARG A 290 3.70 24.85 3.43
N ASN A 291 4.24 24.10 4.39
CA ASN A 291 5.04 24.66 5.47
C ASN A 291 6.37 25.23 4.96
N ALA A 292 7.03 24.55 4.03
CA ALA A 292 8.28 25.03 3.43
C ALA A 292 8.03 26.27 2.57
N TYR A 293 7.01 26.22 1.71
CA TYR A 293 6.67 27.33 0.83
C TYR A 293 6.19 28.57 1.59
N PHE A 294 5.40 28.42 2.66
CA PHE A 294 5.01 29.56 3.48
C PHE A 294 6.22 30.28 4.10
N LYS A 295 7.20 29.53 4.61
CA LYS A 295 8.44 30.14 5.14
C LYS A 295 9.22 30.88 4.06
N LEU A 296 9.29 30.31 2.86
CA LEU A 296 9.93 30.95 1.72
C LEU A 296 9.23 32.26 1.35
N TYR A 297 7.92 32.20 1.19
CA TYR A 297 7.10 33.33 0.76
C TYR A 297 7.03 34.43 1.81
N ASP A 298 6.90 34.08 3.09
CA ASP A 298 6.91 35.06 4.19
C ASP A 298 8.24 35.81 4.27
N LYS A 299 9.37 35.12 4.04
CA LYS A 299 10.70 35.72 4.11
C LYS A 299 11.04 36.58 2.89
N TYR A 300 10.73 36.11 1.69
CA TYR A 300 11.20 36.74 0.45
C TYR A 300 10.09 37.19 -0.51
N GLY A 301 8.86 36.73 -0.34
CA GLY A 301 7.76 36.97 -1.30
C GLY A 301 7.37 38.43 -1.45
N THR A 302 7.47 39.23 -0.39
CA THR A 302 7.22 40.68 -0.44
C THR A 302 8.46 41.51 -0.77
N SER A 303 9.64 40.89 -0.86
CA SER A 303 10.91 41.59 -1.09
C SER A 303 11.08 42.02 -2.56
N ASP A 304 11.85 43.08 -2.80
CA ASP A 304 12.16 43.57 -4.16
C ASP A 304 13.34 42.82 -4.79
N PHE A 305 13.25 41.49 -4.81
CA PHE A 305 14.24 40.62 -5.45
C PHE A 305 14.07 40.55 -6.97
N THR A 306 12.88 40.85 -7.49
CA THR A 306 12.59 40.87 -8.94
C THR A 306 11.57 41.96 -9.29
N LYS A 307 11.67 42.50 -10.51
CA LYS A 307 10.66 43.39 -11.11
C LYS A 307 9.52 42.62 -11.79
N ASN A 308 9.73 41.35 -12.10
CA ASN A 308 8.75 40.44 -12.70
C ASN A 308 8.36 39.43 -11.63
N LYS A 309 7.32 39.76 -10.84
CA LYS A 309 6.80 38.91 -9.74
C LYS A 309 5.73 37.91 -10.21
N SER A 310 5.28 38.04 -11.46
CA SER A 310 4.25 37.21 -12.10
C SER A 310 4.82 35.88 -12.59
#